data_AF-A0A960ZYB4-F1
#
_entry.id   AF-A0A960ZYB4-F1
#
_cell.length_a   1.000
_cell.length_b   1.000
_cell.length_c   1.000
_cell.angle_alpha   90.00
_cell.angle_beta   90.00
_cell.angle_gamma   90.00
#
_symmetry.space_group_name_H-M   'P 1'
#
loop_
_entity.id
_entity.type
_entity.pdbx_description
1 polymer ?
#
loop_
_entity_poly.entity_id
_entity_poly.type
_entity_poly.pdbx_seq_one_letter_code
_entity_poly.pdbx_strand_id
1 'polypeptide(L)'
;MRLKIILSSLSLLFLFSATSLYADARLEQELGLSQDQAAKVNTIQSKYRQEYSKVRQEYNRENRALRRARLDGDNATVAGKEKTTKKLEQDMKAIKSKEDGEIKALLNAEQKAKFEAWVQKREARDRKSGSRDIR
;
A
#
# COMPACT_ATOMS: atom_id res chain seq x y z
N MET A 1 -33.83 4.99 -57.56
CA MET A 1 -34.98 4.21 -57.07
C MET A 1 -34.63 3.61 -55.72
N ARG A 2 -35.43 3.96 -54.69
CA ARG A 2 -35.80 3.25 -53.43
C ARG A 2 -34.66 2.74 -52.50
N LEU A 3 -34.32 3.36 -51.36
CA LEU A 3 -34.98 3.61 -50.04
C LEU A 3 -34.88 2.45 -48.99
N LYS A 4 -34.54 2.85 -47.74
CA LYS A 4 -34.73 2.24 -46.39
C LYS A 4 -33.51 1.49 -45.80
N ILE A 5 -32.74 2.07 -44.84
CA ILE A 5 -32.96 2.33 -43.39
C ILE A 5 -33.19 1.05 -42.56
N ILE A 6 -32.20 0.68 -41.72
CA ILE A 6 -32.30 0.17 -40.33
C ILE A 6 -30.94 0.52 -39.66
N LEU A 7 -30.77 1.63 -38.94
CA LEU A 7 -31.13 1.92 -37.54
C LEU A 7 -30.61 0.91 -36.48
N SER A 8 -29.73 1.41 -35.61
CA SER A 8 -29.63 1.06 -34.19
C SER A 8 -28.96 -0.26 -33.79
N SER A 9 -27.69 -0.18 -33.42
CA SER A 9 -27.11 -1.12 -32.45
C SER A 9 -26.19 -0.41 -31.46
N LEU A 10 -26.81 -0.10 -30.32
CA LEU A 10 -26.28 -0.41 -28.99
C LEU A 10 -25.08 0.40 -28.48
N SER A 11 -25.39 1.62 -28.04
CA SER A 11 -24.72 2.26 -26.91
C SER A 11 -24.83 1.36 -25.68
N LEU A 12 -23.83 0.53 -25.39
CA LEU A 12 -23.68 -0.11 -24.08
C LEU A 12 -22.23 -0.55 -23.84
N LEU A 13 -21.44 0.33 -23.23
CA LEU A 13 -20.23 -0.01 -22.48
C LEU A 13 -20.17 0.99 -21.32
N PHE A 14 -21.12 0.86 -20.39
CA PHE A 14 -20.90 0.17 -19.12
C PHE A 14 -19.69 0.76 -18.37
N LEU A 15 -19.97 1.87 -17.69
CA LEU A 15 -19.52 2.20 -16.33
C LEU A 15 -18.66 1.09 -15.69
N PHE A 16 -17.34 1.17 -15.87
CA PHE A 16 -16.39 0.30 -15.18
C PHE A 16 -15.25 1.13 -14.60
N SER A 17 -15.55 1.96 -13.59
CA SER A 17 -14.52 2.63 -12.80
C SER A 17 -15.00 3.02 -11.39
N ALA A 18 -15.82 2.18 -10.73
CA ALA A 18 -16.23 2.43 -9.34
C ALA A 18 -15.91 1.28 -8.36
N THR A 19 -15.03 0.36 -8.73
CA THR A 19 -14.69 -0.78 -7.86
C THR A 19 -13.20 -0.80 -7.52
N SER A 20 -12.78 0.04 -6.59
CA SER A 20 -11.51 -0.16 -5.86
C SER A 20 -11.51 0.31 -4.40
N LEU A 21 -12.67 0.63 -3.81
CA LEU A 21 -12.74 1.20 -2.46
C LEU A 21 -12.95 0.20 -1.29
N TYR A 22 -13.09 -1.11 -1.55
CA TYR A 22 -13.52 -2.07 -0.53
C TYR A 22 -12.65 -3.34 -0.45
N ALA A 23 -11.39 -3.22 -0.06
CA ALA A 23 -10.53 -4.41 0.16
C ALA A 23 -9.90 -4.51 1.56
N ASP A 24 -9.92 -3.45 2.36
CA ASP A 24 -9.58 -3.51 3.79
C ASP A 24 -10.67 -2.73 4.54
N ALA A 25 -11.11 -3.22 5.70
CA ALA A 25 -12.01 -2.45 6.56
C ALA A 25 -11.39 -1.05 6.75
N ARG A 26 -12.07 -0.02 6.26
CA ARG A 26 -11.51 1.34 6.27
C ARG A 26 -11.27 1.71 7.72
N LEU A 27 -10.07 2.24 8.01
CA LEU A 27 -9.67 2.74 9.34
C LEU A 27 -10.79 3.57 10.00
N GLU A 28 -11.55 4.28 9.16
CA GLU A 28 -12.78 5.00 9.47
C GLU A 28 -13.78 4.22 10.34
N GLN A 29 -14.13 2.99 9.95
CA GLN A 29 -15.12 2.16 10.65
C GLN A 29 -14.53 1.56 11.92
N GLU A 30 -13.27 1.11 11.89
CA GLU A 30 -12.64 0.46 13.04
C GLU A 30 -12.34 1.45 14.18
N LEU A 31 -12.12 2.73 13.86
CA LEU A 31 -11.86 3.78 14.84
C LEU A 31 -13.09 4.62 15.19
N GLY A 32 -14.19 4.51 14.45
CA GLY A 32 -15.36 5.40 14.61
C GLY A 32 -14.98 6.86 14.35
N LEU A 33 -14.33 7.12 13.21
CA LEU A 33 -13.93 8.48 12.82
C LEU A 33 -15.15 9.32 12.43
N SER A 34 -15.15 10.61 12.79
CA SER A 34 -16.07 11.56 12.18
C SER A 34 -15.78 11.71 10.68
N GLN A 35 -16.74 12.25 9.92
CA GLN A 35 -16.55 12.50 8.49
C GLN A 35 -15.32 13.39 8.21
N ASP A 36 -15.12 14.43 9.02
CA ASP A 36 -13.97 15.33 8.90
C ASP A 36 -12.65 14.63 9.25
N GLN A 37 -12.62 13.80 10.29
CA GLN A 37 -11.44 13.00 10.65
C GLN A 37 -11.11 12.00 9.54
N ALA A 38 -12.12 11.30 9.01
CA ALA A 38 -11.98 10.36 7.91
C ALA A 38 -11.39 11.01 6.65
N ALA A 39 -11.88 12.20 6.27
CA ALA A 39 -11.34 12.94 5.13
C ALA A 39 -9.86 13.32 5.32
N LYS A 40 -9.47 13.75 6.53
CA LYS A 40 -8.07 14.08 6.86
C LYS A 40 -7.19 12.83 6.85
N VAL A 41 -7.66 11.72 7.43
CA VAL A 41 -6.94 10.44 7.41
C VAL A 41 -6.74 9.94 5.98
N ASN A 42 -7.77 10.01 5.12
CA ASN A 42 -7.63 9.63 3.71
C ASN A 42 -6.59 10.49 2.97
N THR A 43 -6.53 11.80 3.25
CA THR A 43 -5.51 12.69 2.69
C THR A 43 -4.10 12.27 3.11
N ILE A 44 -3.90 12.01 4.40
CA ILE A 44 -2.62 11.52 4.95
C ILE A 44 -2.22 10.19 4.31
N GLN A 45 -3.14 9.22 4.29
CA GLN A 45 -2.90 7.90 3.70
C GLN A 45 -2.58 7.98 2.20
N SER A 46 -3.25 8.86 1.45
CA SER A 46 -2.99 9.05 0.02
C SER A 46 -1.57 9.57 -0.23
N LYS A 47 -1.13 10.58 0.53
CA LYS A 47 0.23 11.11 0.49
C LYS A 47 1.25 10.00 0.75
N TYR A 48 1.13 9.29 1.87
CA TYR A 48 2.11 8.28 2.26
C TYR A 48 2.07 7.03 1.38
N ARG A 49 0.91 6.67 0.81
CA ARG A 49 0.81 5.58 -0.17
C ARG A 49 1.66 5.85 -1.40
N GLN A 50 1.68 7.10 -1.89
CA GLN A 50 2.51 7.46 -3.04
C GLN A 50 4.01 7.38 -2.71
N GLU A 51 4.42 7.91 -1.55
CA GLU A 51 5.80 7.81 -1.08
C GLU A 51 6.24 6.36 -0.89
N TYR A 52 5.42 5.56 -0.21
CA TYR A 52 5.67 4.14 0.02
C TYR A 52 5.77 3.36 -1.28
N SER A 53 4.90 3.61 -2.26
CA SER A 53 4.92 2.92 -3.54
C SER A 53 6.24 3.11 -4.28
N LYS A 54 6.82 4.32 -4.25
CA LYS A 54 8.12 4.59 -4.89
C LYS A 54 9.23 3.74 -4.27
N VAL A 55 9.33 3.74 -2.94
CA VAL A 55 10.35 2.95 -2.22
C VAL A 55 10.13 1.45 -2.40
N ARG A 56 8.87 1.00 -2.44
CA ARG A 56 8.54 -0.43 -2.65
C ARG A 56 8.90 -0.91 -4.05
N GLN A 57 8.68 -0.09 -5.09
CA GLN A 57 9.09 -0.43 -6.45
C GLN A 57 10.61 -0.61 -6.56
N GLU A 58 11.35 0.32 -5.95
CA GLU A 58 12.81 0.26 -5.82
C GLU A 58 13.25 -1.01 -5.09
N TYR A 59 12.67 -1.27 -3.91
CA TYR A 59 12.94 -2.49 -3.13
C TYR A 59 12.71 -3.76 -3.97
N ASN A 60 11.59 -3.86 -4.68
CA ASN A 60 11.28 -5.04 -5.49
C ASN A 60 12.28 -5.23 -6.65
N ARG A 61 12.83 -4.14 -7.20
CA ARG A 61 13.86 -4.23 -8.24
C ARG A 61 15.18 -4.72 -7.65
N GLU A 62 15.64 -4.11 -6.56
CA GLU A 62 16.90 -4.47 -5.92
C GLU A 62 16.86 -5.87 -5.30
N ASN A 63 15.72 -6.29 -4.74
CA ASN A 63 15.54 -7.63 -4.19
C ASN A 63 15.55 -8.71 -5.29
N ARG A 64 15.01 -8.42 -6.49
CA ARG A 64 15.15 -9.32 -7.64
C ARG A 64 16.59 -9.44 -8.12
N ALA A 65 17.32 -8.32 -8.14
CA ALA A 65 18.75 -8.33 -8.48
C ALA A 65 19.57 -9.12 -7.45
N LEU A 66 19.27 -8.95 -6.15
CA LEU A 66 19.87 -9.73 -5.07
C LEU A 66 19.63 -11.24 -5.24
N ARG A 67 18.39 -11.65 -5.53
CA ARG A 67 18.06 -13.06 -5.76
C ARG A 67 18.87 -13.65 -6.93
N ARG A 68 19.02 -12.91 -8.03
CA ARG A 68 19.84 -13.34 -9.18
C ARG A 68 21.32 -13.48 -8.80
N ALA A 69 21.89 -12.46 -8.15
CA ALA A 69 23.29 -12.50 -7.72
C ALA A 69 23.59 -13.69 -6.78
N ARG A 70 22.63 -14.08 -5.93
CA ARG A 70 22.74 -15.29 -5.09
C ARG A 70 22.74 -16.59 -5.91
N LEU A 71 21.91 -16.67 -6.94
CA LEU A 71 21.88 -17.84 -7.84
C LEU A 71 23.17 -17.94 -8.67
N ASP A 72 23.72 -16.81 -9.09
CA ASP A 72 24.93 -16.73 -9.90
C ASP A 72 26.22 -16.87 -9.06
N GLY A 73 26.12 -16.89 -7.73
CA GLY A 73 27.28 -16.97 -6.82
C GLY A 73 28.14 -15.70 -6.76
N ASP A 74 27.63 -14.56 -7.24
CA ASP A 74 28.34 -13.27 -7.23
C ASP A 74 28.29 -12.62 -5.84
N ASN A 75 29.18 -13.08 -4.96
CA ASN A 75 29.27 -12.61 -3.58
C ASN A 75 29.52 -11.10 -3.45
N ALA A 76 30.22 -10.48 -4.41
CA ALA A 76 30.49 -9.05 -4.39
C ALA A 76 29.20 -8.24 -4.62
N THR A 77 28.40 -8.65 -5.61
CA THR A 77 27.09 -8.04 -5.88
C THR A 77 26.10 -8.33 -4.75
N VAL A 78 26.10 -9.55 -4.18
CA VAL A 78 25.23 -9.91 -3.04
C VAL A 78 25.39 -8.94 -1.88
N ALA A 79 26.63 -8.71 -1.41
CA ALA A 79 26.87 -7.84 -0.26
C ALA A 79 26.37 -6.40 -0.49
N GLY A 80 26.59 -5.85 -1.69
CA GLY A 80 26.11 -4.52 -2.06
C GLY A 80 24.58 -4.46 -2.10
N LYS A 81 23.93 -5.46 -2.70
CA LYS A 81 22.47 -5.50 -2.84
C LYS A 81 21.76 -5.75 -1.51
N GLU A 82 22.32 -6.56 -0.60
CA GLU A 82 21.79 -6.76 0.75
C GLU A 82 21.75 -5.47 1.56
N LYS A 83 22.82 -4.67 1.49
CA LYS A 83 22.86 -3.36 2.15
C LYS A 83 21.76 -2.45 1.61
N THR A 84 21.59 -2.40 0.29
CA THR A 84 20.57 -1.57 -0.37
C THR A 84 19.16 -2.03 -0.02
N THR A 85 18.84 -3.33 -0.11
CA THR A 85 17.51 -3.85 0.21
C THR A 85 17.15 -3.62 1.68
N LYS A 86 18.10 -3.83 2.60
CA LYS A 86 17.90 -3.56 4.03
C LYS A 86 17.61 -2.08 4.31
N LYS A 87 18.33 -1.16 3.62
CA LYS A 87 18.05 0.28 3.72
C LYS A 87 16.63 0.60 3.23
N LEU A 88 16.23 0.07 2.07
CA LEU A 88 14.90 0.32 1.52
C LEU A 88 13.77 -0.23 2.41
N GLU A 89 14.00 -1.36 3.10
CA GLU A 89 13.07 -1.85 4.13
C GLU A 89 12.95 -0.89 5.32
N GLN A 90 14.07 -0.32 5.77
CA GLN A 90 14.05 0.69 6.83
C GLN A 90 13.32 1.96 6.37
N ASP A 91 13.55 2.41 5.14
CA ASP A 91 12.88 3.57 4.54
C ASP A 91 11.36 3.34 4.47
N MET A 92 10.92 2.14 4.03
CA MET A 92 9.52 1.73 4.04
C MET A 92 8.90 1.74 5.45
N LYS A 93 9.62 1.26 6.47
CA LYS A 93 9.16 1.30 7.87
C LYS A 93 9.07 2.73 8.40
N ALA A 94 10.04 3.58 8.06
CA ALA A 94 10.05 4.99 8.46
C ALA A 94 8.85 5.74 7.86
N ILE A 95 8.50 5.47 6.60
CA ILE A 95 7.31 6.04 5.96
C ILE A 95 6.03 5.67 6.72
N LYS A 96 5.84 4.37 7.04
CA LYS A 96 4.66 3.92 7.82
C LYS A 96 4.62 4.57 9.21
N SER A 97 5.75 4.70 9.89
CA SER A 97 5.82 5.33 11.21
C SER A 97 5.43 6.81 11.16
N LYS A 98 5.84 7.54 10.12
CA LYS A 98 5.42 8.94 9.90
C LYS A 98 3.93 9.05 9.64
N GLU A 99 3.38 8.18 8.78
CA GLU A 99 1.95 8.08 8.52
C GLU A 99 1.16 7.85 9.82
N ASP A 100 1.58 6.88 10.63
CA ASP A 100 0.92 6.56 11.90
C ASP A 100 0.97 7.74 12.88
N GLY A 101 2.10 8.46 12.95
CA GLY A 101 2.25 9.64 13.78
C GLY A 101 1.29 10.77 13.40
N GLU A 102 1.16 11.05 12.11
CA GLU A 102 0.21 12.05 11.60
C GLU A 102 -1.25 11.64 11.84
N ILE A 103 -1.60 10.36 11.63
CA ILE A 103 -2.96 9.86 11.93
C ILE A 103 -3.24 9.98 13.42
N LYS A 104 -2.33 9.51 14.29
CA LYS A 104 -2.50 9.53 15.75
C LYS A 104 -2.72 10.94 16.31
N ALA A 105 -2.16 11.96 15.67
CA ALA A 105 -2.36 13.36 16.05
C ALA A 105 -3.81 13.85 15.85
N LEU A 106 -4.60 13.21 14.98
CA LEU A 106 -6.00 13.55 14.71
C LEU A 106 -7.01 12.86 15.65
N LEU A 107 -6.54 11.89 16.44
CA LEU A 107 -7.40 11.00 17.22
C LEU A 107 -7.57 11.49 18.66
N ASN A 108 -8.74 11.24 19.24
CA ASN A 108 -8.95 11.36 20.68
C ASN A 108 -8.35 10.17 21.45
N ALA A 109 -8.40 10.18 22.78
CA ALA A 109 -7.78 9.14 23.61
C ALA A 109 -8.34 7.72 23.33
N GLU A 110 -9.65 7.57 23.19
CA GLU A 110 -10.28 6.28 22.90
C GLU A 110 -9.89 5.76 21.51
N GLN A 111 -9.92 6.64 20.51
CA GLN A 111 -9.53 6.34 19.14
C GLN A 111 -8.04 5.96 19.05
N LYS A 112 -7.16 6.61 19.84
CA LYS A 112 -5.74 6.26 19.91
C LYS A 112 -5.51 4.82 20.39
N ALA A 113 -6.25 4.37 21.39
CA ALA A 113 -6.14 2.99 21.88
C ALA A 113 -6.55 1.96 20.80
N LYS A 114 -7.65 2.22 20.09
CA LYS A 114 -8.08 1.37 18.96
C LYS A 114 -7.05 1.38 17.82
N PHE A 115 -6.47 2.54 17.54
CA PHE A 115 -5.45 2.70 16.50
C PHE A 115 -4.16 1.94 16.83
N GLU A 116 -3.70 1.96 18.09
CA GLU A 116 -2.54 1.19 18.52
C GLU A 116 -2.77 -0.32 18.36
N ALA A 117 -3.95 -0.82 18.72
CA ALA A 117 -4.31 -2.22 18.48
C ALA A 117 -4.31 -2.57 16.98
N TRP A 118 -4.82 -1.66 16.14
CA TRP A 118 -4.78 -1.82 14.68
C TRP A 118 -3.35 -1.86 14.13
N VAL A 119 -2.47 -0.95 14.60
CA VAL A 119 -1.04 -0.94 14.21
C VAL A 119 -0.37 -2.26 14.57
N GLN A 120 -0.62 -2.80 15.77
CA GLN A 120 -0.08 -4.10 16.19
C GLN A 120 -0.54 -5.26 15.28
N LYS A 121 -1.84 -5.29 14.92
CA LYS A 121 -2.37 -6.28 13.96
C LYS A 121 -1.69 -6.16 12.60
N ARG A 122 -1.48 -4.93 12.12
CA ARG A 122 -0.79 -4.67 10.84
C ARG A 122 0.66 -5.16 10.89
N GLU A 123 1.41 -4.84 11.94
CA GLU A 123 2.78 -5.32 12.11
C GLU A 123 2.88 -6.85 12.17
N ALA A 124 1.97 -7.51 12.89
CA ALA A 124 1.94 -8.98 12.94
C ALA A 124 1.72 -9.59 11.54
N ARG A 125 0.87 -8.96 10.71
CA ARG A 125 0.63 -9.37 9.32
C ARG A 125 1.87 -9.17 8.44
N ASP A 126 2.58 -8.06 8.62
CA ASP A 126 3.81 -7.76 7.89
C ASP A 126 4.91 -8.77 8.23
N ARG A 127 5.08 -9.11 9.51
CA ARG A 127 6.03 -10.15 9.96
C ARG A 127 5.71 -11.53 9.34
N LYS A 128 4.42 -11.91 9.33
CA LYS A 128 3.97 -13.18 8.73
C LYS A 128 4.15 -13.22 7.21
N SER A 129 4.05 -12.08 6.53
CA SER A 129 4.21 -12.00 5.07
C SER A 129 5.68 -11.99 4.66
N GLY A 130 6.53 -11.23 5.37
CA GLY A 130 7.98 -11.25 5.14
C GLY A 130 8.62 -12.63 5.33
N SER A 131 8.05 -13.47 6.20
CA SER A 131 8.48 -14.86 6.36
C SER A 131 8.23 -15.75 5.13
N ARG A 132 7.34 -15.37 4.20
CA ARG A 132 7.03 -16.19 3.00
C ARG A 132 7.99 -15.94 1.84
N ASP A 133 8.58 -14.75 1.76
CA ASP A 133 9.50 -14.36 0.69
C ASP A 133 10.95 -14.87 0.90
N ILE A 134 11.22 -15.57 2.01
CA ILE A 134 12.55 -16.10 2.39
C ILE A 134 12.68 -17.62 2.10
N ARG A 135 11.64 -18.28 1.57
CA ARG A 135 11.73 -19.69 1.14
C ARG A 135 11.95 -19.83 -0.36
#